data_AF-A0A538GZZ4-F1
#
_entry.id   AF-A0A538GZZ4-F1
#
_cell.length_a   1.000
_cell.length_b   1.000
_cell.length_c   1.000
_cell.angle_alpha   90.00
_cell.angle_beta   90.00
_cell.angle_gamma   90.00
#
_symmetry.space_group_name_H-M   'P 1'
#
loop_
_entity.id
_entity.type
_entity.pdbx_description
1 polymer ?
#
loop_
_entity_poly.entity_id
_entity_poly.type
_entity_poly.pdbx_seq_one_letter_code
_entity_poly.pdbx_strand_id
1 'polypeptide(L)'
;MISTLRKRLASDESGFTLIELLVVIIILGILLAIAIPSYLSFRNRANNSAAQANVRAAVPGMEAFNADHASGYTGVTLTKLQQSYDQGIKNIKIVRANNTSYCIQNTNPNTVSYFKGGPNGAITQGVC
;
A
#
# COMPACT_ATOMS: atom_id res chain seq x y z
N MET A 1 -54.50 8.19 31.46
CA MET A 1 -54.05 7.48 30.24
C MET A 1 -52.53 7.19 30.20
N ILE A 2 -51.73 7.71 31.14
CA ILE A 2 -50.24 7.54 31.17
C ILE A 2 -49.79 6.24 31.87
N SER A 3 -50.66 5.59 32.66
CA SER A 3 -50.30 4.39 33.44
C SER A 3 -50.07 3.13 32.60
N THR A 4 -50.68 3.03 31.42
CA THR A 4 -50.52 1.91 30.47
C THR A 4 -49.19 1.96 29.71
N LEU A 5 -48.57 3.14 29.56
CA LEU A 5 -47.25 3.33 28.94
C LEU A 5 -46.10 2.90 29.87
N ARG A 6 -46.18 3.21 31.17
CA ARG A 6 -45.19 2.77 32.17
C ARG A 6 -45.12 1.25 32.32
N LYS A 7 -46.25 0.55 32.14
CA LYS A 7 -46.33 -0.91 32.28
C LYS A 7 -45.68 -1.67 31.11
N ARG A 8 -45.52 -1.03 29.94
CA ARG A 8 -44.79 -1.62 28.80
C ARG A 8 -43.29 -1.38 28.86
N LEU A 9 -42.86 -0.27 29.48
CA LEU A 9 -41.44 0.03 29.69
C LEU A 9 -40.81 -0.83 30.79
N ALA A 10 -41.60 -1.32 31.75
CA ALA A 10 -41.13 -2.12 32.88
C ALA A 10 -41.17 -3.65 32.67
N SER A 11 -41.59 -4.14 31.50
CA SER A 11 -41.81 -5.58 31.25
C SER A 11 -40.88 -6.21 30.22
N ASP A 12 -39.81 -5.52 29.80
CA ASP A 12 -38.87 -6.11 28.82
C ASP A 12 -37.41 -5.64 28.98
N GLU A 13 -36.99 -5.31 30.21
CA GLU A 13 -35.56 -5.07 30.50
C GLU A 13 -34.83 -6.40 30.77
N SER A 14 -34.85 -7.28 29.77
CA SER A 14 -33.96 -8.45 29.74
C SER A 14 -32.53 -7.97 29.46
N GLY A 15 -31.79 -7.65 30.52
CA GLY A 15 -30.39 -7.26 30.46
C GLY A 15 -29.50 -8.40 29.97
N PHE A 16 -28.46 -8.06 29.19
CA PHE A 16 -27.43 -8.99 28.74
C PHE A 16 -26.67 -9.56 29.94
N THR A 17 -26.50 -10.88 30.03
CA THR A 17 -25.80 -11.49 31.15
C THR A 17 -24.27 -11.34 30.97
N LEU A 18 -23.54 -11.24 32.10
CA LEU A 18 -22.07 -11.20 32.06
C LEU A 18 -21.47 -12.47 31.42
N ILE A 19 -22.14 -13.60 31.59
CA ILE A 19 -21.70 -14.87 31.00
C ILE A 19 -21.88 -14.88 29.47
N GLU A 20 -22.93 -14.26 28.94
CA GLU A 20 -23.11 -14.13 27.50
C GLU A 20 -22.01 -13.27 26.87
N LEU A 21 -21.67 -12.12 27.48
CA LEU A 21 -20.55 -11.32 26.98
C LEU A 21 -19.21 -12.07 27.08
N LEU A 22 -19.01 -12.85 28.14
CA LEU A 22 -17.80 -13.65 28.32
C LEU A 22 -17.61 -14.70 27.23
N VAL A 23 -18.67 -15.45 26.88
CA VAL A 23 -18.59 -16.45 25.80
C VAL A 23 -18.35 -15.77 24.44
N VAL A 24 -18.99 -14.63 24.19
CA VAL A 24 -18.80 -13.88 22.94
C VAL A 24 -17.36 -13.41 22.78
N ILE A 25 -16.74 -12.82 23.80
CA ILE A 25 -15.34 -12.37 23.69
C ILE A 25 -14.36 -13.53 23.56
N ILE A 26 -14.66 -14.70 24.14
CA ILE A 26 -13.85 -15.92 23.96
C ILE A 26 -13.88 -16.35 22.49
N ILE A 27 -15.08 -16.44 21.90
CA ILE A 27 -15.24 -16.82 20.49
C ILE A 27 -14.55 -15.77 19.59
N LEU A 28 -14.75 -14.48 19.84
CA LEU A 28 -14.06 -13.41 19.10
C LEU A 28 -12.54 -13.51 19.25
N GLY A 29 -12.02 -13.85 20.43
CA GLY A 29 -10.60 -14.07 20.67
C GLY A 29 -10.02 -15.19 19.81
N ILE A 30 -10.73 -16.32 19.70
CA ILE A 30 -10.32 -17.46 18.85
C ILE A 30 -10.30 -17.05 17.37
N LEU A 31 -11.33 -16.33 16.90
CA LEU A 31 -11.39 -15.85 15.53
C LEU A 31 -10.25 -14.88 15.22
N LEU A 32 -9.96 -13.93 16.12
CA LEU A 32 -8.87 -12.97 15.96
C LEU A 32 -7.49 -13.63 15.94
N ALA A 33 -7.26 -14.66 16.75
CA ALA A 33 -5.99 -15.39 16.78
C ALA A 33 -5.62 -15.99 15.42
N ILE A 34 -6.60 -16.47 14.65
CA ILE A 34 -6.40 -17.03 13.31
C ILE A 34 -6.39 -15.91 12.25
N ALA A 35 -7.27 -14.91 12.39
CA ALA A 35 -7.46 -13.86 11.38
C ALA A 35 -6.27 -12.90 11.27
N ILE A 36 -5.67 -12.49 12.40
CA ILE A 36 -4.58 -11.50 12.44
C ILE A 36 -3.34 -11.93 11.63
N PRO A 37 -2.72 -13.11 11.85
CA PRO A 37 -1.51 -13.50 11.10
C PRO A 37 -1.78 -13.62 9.60
N SER A 38 -2.96 -14.15 9.23
CA SER A 38 -3.40 -14.24 7.86
C SER A 38 -3.51 -12.85 7.22
N TYR A 39 -4.24 -11.93 7.86
CA TYR A 39 -4.44 -10.56 7.38
C TYR A 39 -3.11 -9.80 7.19
N LEU A 40 -2.18 -9.91 8.14
CA LEU A 40 -0.85 -9.29 8.03
C LEU A 40 -0.08 -9.84 6.83
N SER A 41 -0.14 -11.15 6.60
CA SER A 41 0.50 -11.80 5.44
C SER A 41 -0.11 -11.32 4.11
N PHE A 42 -1.43 -11.21 4.02
CA PHE A 42 -2.12 -10.64 2.85
C PHE A 42 -1.72 -9.20 2.59
N ARG A 43 -1.70 -8.37 3.64
CA ARG A 43 -1.28 -6.96 3.53
C ARG A 43 0.15 -6.82 3.04
N ASN A 44 1.08 -7.64 3.55
CA ASN A 44 2.47 -7.63 3.11
C ASN A 44 2.62 -8.03 1.64
N ARG A 45 1.90 -9.07 1.18
CA ARG A 45 1.91 -9.45 -0.25
C ARG A 45 1.33 -8.36 -1.14
N ALA A 46 0.22 -7.74 -0.74
CA ALA A 46 -0.39 -6.64 -1.48
C ALA A 46 0.57 -5.45 -1.57
N ASN A 47 1.23 -5.08 -0.47
CA ASN A 47 2.17 -3.98 -0.47
C ASN A 47 3.42 -4.30 -1.32
N ASN A 48 3.94 -5.53 -1.30
CA ASN A 48 5.07 -5.94 -2.16
C ASN A 48 4.69 -5.94 -3.65
N SER A 49 3.47 -6.37 -3.99
CA SER A 49 2.97 -6.29 -5.36
C SER A 49 2.84 -4.83 -5.83
N ALA A 50 2.30 -3.95 -4.96
CA ALA A 50 2.19 -2.53 -5.22
C ALA A 50 3.58 -1.86 -5.36
N ALA A 51 4.55 -2.24 -4.53
CA ALA A 51 5.93 -1.78 -4.62
C ALA A 51 6.54 -2.07 -6.00
N GLN A 52 6.41 -3.31 -6.46
CA GLN A 52 6.89 -3.72 -7.77
C GLN A 52 6.12 -3.03 -8.91
N ALA A 53 4.82 -2.80 -8.74
CA ALA A 53 3.99 -2.09 -9.70
C ALA A 53 4.37 -0.61 -9.83
N ASN A 54 4.66 0.08 -8.72
CA ASN A 54 5.10 1.48 -8.73
C ASN A 54 6.39 1.65 -9.53
N VAL A 55 7.35 0.73 -9.36
CA VAL A 55 8.62 0.77 -10.13
C VAL A 55 8.32 0.53 -11.61
N ARG A 56 7.46 -0.43 -11.94
CA ARG A 56 7.01 -0.68 -13.33
C ARG A 56 6.34 0.54 -13.95
N ALA A 57 5.47 1.23 -13.22
CA ALA A 57 4.73 2.39 -13.71
C ALA A 57 5.66 3.58 -14.02
N ALA A 58 6.78 3.73 -13.30
CA ALA A 58 7.74 4.80 -13.57
C ALA A 58 8.61 4.55 -14.82
N VAL A 59 8.77 3.30 -15.25
CA VAL A 59 9.60 2.94 -16.43
C VAL A 59 9.21 3.70 -17.70
N PRO A 60 7.95 3.66 -18.18
CA PRO A 60 7.59 4.36 -19.41
C PRO A 60 7.86 5.87 -19.34
N GLY A 61 7.67 6.50 -18.18
CA GLY A 61 8.02 7.90 -17.98
C GLY A 61 9.53 8.16 -18.09
N MET A 62 10.37 7.26 -17.56
CA MET A 62 11.83 7.36 -17.69
C MET A 62 12.27 7.21 -19.15
N GLU A 63 11.71 6.23 -19.88
CA GLU A 63 12.05 6.01 -21.29
C GLU A 63 11.58 7.18 -22.18
N ALA A 64 10.40 7.72 -21.91
CA ALA A 64 9.89 8.92 -22.60
C ALA A 64 10.76 10.16 -22.31
N PHE A 65 11.21 10.34 -21.06
CA PHE A 65 12.15 11.41 -20.72
C PHE A 65 13.44 11.32 -21.54
N ASN A 66 14.00 10.12 -21.66
CA ASN A 66 15.21 9.87 -22.46
C ASN A 66 14.97 10.09 -23.96
N ALA A 67 13.77 9.84 -24.47
CA ALA A 67 13.41 10.12 -25.86
C ALA A 67 13.33 11.63 -26.15
N ASP A 68 12.87 12.44 -25.18
CA ASP A 68 12.70 13.88 -25.34
C ASP A 68 13.98 14.70 -25.11
N HIS A 69 14.97 14.14 -24.40
CA HIS A 69 16.16 14.87 -23.98
C HIS A 69 17.43 14.29 -24.59
N ALA A 70 18.19 15.12 -25.31
CA ALA A 70 19.49 14.73 -25.90
C ALA A 70 20.54 14.29 -24.85
N SER A 71 20.37 14.69 -23.59
CA SER A 71 21.21 14.27 -22.45
C SER A 71 20.80 12.92 -21.84
N GLY A 72 19.88 12.19 -22.47
CA GLY A 72 19.32 10.94 -21.96
C GLY A 72 18.59 11.11 -20.63
N TYR A 73 18.86 10.26 -19.63
CA TYR A 73 18.18 10.32 -18.33
C TYR A 73 18.71 11.40 -17.38
N THR A 74 19.76 12.13 -17.74
CA THR A 74 20.38 13.11 -16.83
C THR A 74 19.42 14.24 -16.45
N GLY A 75 19.36 14.56 -15.16
CA GLY A 75 18.54 15.66 -14.64
C GLY A 75 17.03 15.36 -14.53
N VAL A 76 16.64 14.10 -14.74
CA VAL A 76 15.30 13.61 -14.42
C VAL A 76 15.03 13.70 -12.92
N THR A 77 13.84 14.14 -12.55
CA THR A 77 13.36 14.19 -11.17
C THR A 77 11.96 13.60 -11.12
N LEU A 78 11.53 13.15 -9.93
CA LEU A 78 10.17 12.63 -9.76
C LEU A 78 9.12 13.66 -10.20
N THR A 79 9.32 14.95 -9.86
CA THR A 79 8.42 16.03 -10.24
C THR A 79 8.30 16.20 -11.75
N LYS A 80 9.43 16.14 -12.49
CA LYS A 80 9.41 16.23 -13.95
C LYS A 80 8.68 15.05 -14.59
N LEU A 81 8.90 13.83 -14.07
CA LEU A 81 8.17 12.64 -14.52
C LEU A 81 6.66 12.79 -14.29
N GLN A 82 6.28 13.27 -13.11
CA GLN A 82 4.87 13.44 -12.76
C GLN A 82 4.18 14.53 -13.58
N GLN A 83 4.85 15.66 -13.82
CA GLN A 83 4.23 16.80 -14.49
C GLN A 83 4.17 16.65 -16.00
N SER A 84 5.20 16.08 -16.61
CA SER A 84 5.33 16.03 -18.07
C SER A 84 4.94 14.69 -18.70
N TYR A 85 4.89 13.60 -17.92
CA TYR A 85 4.67 12.24 -18.46
C TYR A 85 3.49 11.53 -17.81
N ASP A 86 3.53 11.33 -16.48
CA ASP A 86 2.45 10.61 -15.78
C ASP A 86 2.34 11.03 -14.30
N GLN A 87 1.26 11.76 -13.99
CA GLN A 87 0.93 12.21 -12.63
C GLN A 87 0.65 11.06 -11.65
N GLY A 88 0.37 9.86 -12.17
CA GLY A 88 0.13 8.64 -11.41
C GLY A 88 1.38 8.01 -10.80
N ILE A 89 2.59 8.39 -11.25
CA ILE A 89 3.84 7.87 -10.70
C ILE A 89 4.00 8.31 -9.25
N LYS A 90 4.03 7.37 -8.30
CA LYS A 90 4.13 7.65 -6.86
C LYS A 90 5.10 6.70 -6.17
N ASN A 91 5.62 7.12 -5.02
CA ASN A 91 6.50 6.31 -4.15
C ASN A 91 7.77 5.81 -4.86
N ILE A 92 8.33 6.61 -5.75
CA ILE A 92 9.57 6.29 -6.47
C ILE A 92 10.64 7.31 -6.15
N LYS A 93 11.84 6.83 -5.87
CA LYS A 93 13.07 7.62 -5.78
C LYS A 93 13.95 7.29 -6.97
N ILE A 94 14.40 8.34 -7.64
CA ILE A 94 15.45 8.25 -8.65
C ILE A 94 16.78 8.37 -7.90
N VAL A 95 17.52 7.28 -7.79
CA VAL A 95 18.78 7.22 -7.03
C VAL A 95 19.95 7.62 -7.88
N ARG A 96 19.95 7.19 -9.15
CA ARG A 96 20.97 7.53 -10.13
C ARG A 96 20.30 7.77 -11.47
N ALA A 97 20.78 8.74 -12.23
CA ALA A 97 20.38 8.95 -13.61
C ALA A 97 21.53 9.61 -14.36
N ASN A 98 21.94 9.02 -15.47
CA ASN A 98 22.99 9.52 -16.34
C ASN A 98 22.53 9.39 -17.81
N ASN A 99 23.41 9.71 -18.76
CA ASN A 99 23.01 9.75 -20.18
C ASN A 99 22.62 8.38 -20.76
N THR A 100 22.99 7.26 -20.13
CA THR A 100 22.79 5.90 -20.68
C THR A 100 22.03 4.95 -19.76
N SER A 101 21.89 5.30 -18.48
CA SER A 101 21.31 4.44 -17.45
C SER A 101 20.68 5.24 -16.32
N TYR A 102 19.79 4.58 -15.59
CA TYR A 102 19.13 5.11 -14.42
C TYR A 102 19.00 4.05 -13.34
N CYS A 103 18.65 4.45 -12.12
CA CYS A 103 18.23 3.54 -11.10
C CYS A 103 17.06 4.16 -10.34
N ILE A 104 15.89 3.53 -10.46
CA ILE A 104 14.68 3.91 -9.74
C ILE A 104 14.36 2.84 -8.72
N GLN A 105 13.90 3.26 -7.54
CA GLN A 105 13.50 2.34 -6.48
C GLN A 105 12.23 2.81 -5.78
N ASN A 106 11.46 1.86 -5.27
CA ASN A 106 10.32 2.16 -4.41
C ASN A 106 10.78 2.76 -3.07
N THR A 107 10.01 3.71 -2.53
CA THR A 107 10.28 4.39 -1.25
C THR A 107 9.38 3.94 -0.10
N ASN A 108 8.49 2.96 -0.30
CA ASN A 108 7.58 2.53 0.76
C ASN A 108 8.33 1.76 1.87
N PRO A 109 8.41 2.29 3.11
CA PRO A 109 9.22 1.69 4.19
C PRO A 109 8.61 0.40 4.77
N ASN A 110 7.33 0.14 4.50
CA ASN A 110 6.61 -1.04 5.01
C ASN A 110 6.68 -2.24 4.05
N THR A 111 7.58 -2.18 3.06
CA THR A 111 7.67 -3.17 1.99
C THR A 111 9.10 -3.55 1.71
N VAL A 112 9.24 -4.70 1.07
CA VAL A 112 10.46 -5.06 0.38
C VAL A 112 10.76 -4.03 -0.72
N SER A 113 11.96 -3.45 -0.71
CA SER A 113 12.39 -2.53 -1.76
C SER A 113 12.55 -3.28 -3.08
N TYR A 114 12.02 -2.67 -4.14
CA TYR A 114 12.25 -3.09 -5.52
C TYR A 114 12.93 -1.95 -6.26
N PHE A 115 13.82 -2.30 -7.17
CA PHE A 115 14.49 -1.33 -8.02
C PHE A 115 14.56 -1.81 -9.47
N LYS A 116 14.81 -0.87 -10.38
CA LYS A 116 15.17 -1.14 -11.77
C LYS A 116 16.44 -0.36 -12.09
N GLY A 117 17.49 -1.09 -12.48
CA GLY A 117 18.76 -0.55 -12.92
C GLY A 117 18.84 -0.50 -14.45
N GLY A 118 18.61 0.68 -15.02
CA GLY A 118 18.75 0.98 -16.44
C GLY A 118 17.60 0.45 -17.30
N PRO A 119 17.58 0.82 -18.58
CA PRO A 119 16.50 0.49 -19.51
C PRO A 119 16.35 -1.03 -19.69
N ASN A 120 17.46 -1.74 -19.83
CA ASN A 120 17.49 -3.20 -20.06
C ASN A 120 17.47 -4.04 -18.76
N GLY A 121 17.53 -3.41 -17.58
CA GLY A 121 17.54 -4.13 -16.32
C GLY A 121 16.17 -4.72 -15.95
N ALA A 122 16.15 -5.91 -15.36
CA ALA A 122 14.93 -6.45 -14.76
C ALA A 122 14.58 -5.69 -13.48
N ILE A 123 13.30 -5.75 -13.08
CA ILE A 123 12.88 -5.25 -11.77
C ILE A 123 13.18 -6.33 -10.74
N THR A 124 14.09 -6.04 -9.84
CA THR A 124 14.59 -6.98 -8.84
C THR A 124 14.36 -6.43 -7.45
N GLN A 125 14.32 -7.36 -6.49
CA GLN A 125 14.25 -7.03 -5.07
C GLN A 125 15.61 -6.52 -4.60
N GLY A 126 15.62 -5.40 -3.89
CA GLY A 126 16.82 -4.75 -3.37
C GLY A 126 16.76 -3.24 -3.48
N VAL A 127 17.93 -2.62 -3.43
CA VAL A 127 18.10 -1.18 -3.55
C VAL A 127 19.05 -0.86 -4.71
N CYS A 128 18.89 0.35 -5.24
CA CYS A 128 19.94 1.03 -5.99
C CYS A 128 21.08 1.48 -5.05
#